data_AF-A0A970XQT8-F1
#
_entry.id   AF-A0A970XQT8-F1
#
_cell.length_a   1.000
_cell.length_b   1.000
_cell.length_c   1.000
_cell.angle_alpha   90.00
_cell.angle_beta   90.00
_cell.angle_gamma   90.00
#
_symmetry.space_group_name_H-M   'P 1'
#
loop_
_entity.id
_entity.type
_entity.pdbx_description
1 polymer ?
#
loop_
_entity_poly.entity_id
_entity_poly.type
_entity_poly.pdbx_seq_one_letter_code
_entity_poly.pdbx_strand_id
1 'polypeptide(L)'
;MQAKTLSLPRLNELNPTLESTALKLMEEAGELAQVIGKYRGLSGETIYWDEETIFREIARELLDVAQTAVTMMFVMEEQFGIDIEASLKEHWSKLERKGYLSTRSE
;
A
#
# COMPACT_ATOMS: atom_id res chain seq x y z
N MET A 1 7.08 13.75 15.70
CA MET A 1 6.64 12.89 14.57
C MET A 1 7.19 13.45 13.26
N GLN A 2 8.06 12.72 12.57
CA GLN A 2 8.43 13.04 11.19
C GLN A 2 7.45 12.32 10.26
N ALA A 3 6.33 12.98 9.93
CA ALA A 3 5.39 12.47 8.95
C ALA A 3 5.84 12.90 7.55
N LYS A 4 5.84 11.96 6.61
CA LYS A 4 5.90 12.26 5.18
C LYS A 4 4.50 12.14 4.61
N THR A 5 4.04 13.17 3.92
CA THR A 5 2.78 13.11 3.17
C THR A 5 3.04 12.40 1.86
N LEU A 6 2.41 11.23 1.68
CA LEU A 6 2.32 10.56 0.39
C LEU A 6 0.93 10.85 -0.18
N SER A 7 0.87 11.46 -1.36
CA SER A 7 -0.39 11.76 -2.05
C SER A 7 -0.53 10.85 -3.26
N LEU A 8 -1.60 10.04 -3.26
CA LEU A 8 -1.94 9.12 -4.35
C LEU A 8 -3.26 9.57 -4.98
N PRO A 9 -3.34 9.70 -6.32
CA PRO A 9 -4.49 10.25 -6.99
C PRO A 9 -5.69 9.30 -7.00
N ARG A 10 -6.89 9.86 -7.07
CA ARG A 10 -8.07 9.14 -7.55
C ARG A 10 -7.89 8.82 -9.04
N LEU A 11 -8.03 7.56 -9.41
CA LEU A 11 -7.98 7.14 -10.81
C LEU A 11 -9.33 7.45 -11.48
N ASN A 12 -9.32 8.28 -12.52
CA ASN A 12 -10.52 8.79 -13.18
C ASN A 12 -10.86 8.11 -14.50
N GLU A 13 -9.96 7.29 -15.05
CA GLU A 13 -10.16 6.51 -16.28
C GLU A 13 -10.61 5.06 -15.99
N LEU A 14 -10.93 4.75 -14.73
CA LEU A 14 -11.37 3.44 -14.28
C LEU A 14 -12.75 3.54 -13.62
N ASN A 15 -13.54 2.46 -13.70
CA ASN A 15 -14.77 2.28 -12.93
C ASN A 15 -14.59 1.15 -11.91
N PRO A 16 -13.80 1.36 -10.85
CA PRO A 16 -13.55 0.33 -9.85
C PRO A 16 -14.81 -0.01 -9.04
N THR A 17 -14.99 -1.30 -8.73
CA THR A 17 -15.93 -1.78 -7.71
C THR A 17 -15.16 -2.27 -6.49
N LEU A 18 -15.88 -2.56 -5.40
CA LEU A 18 -15.29 -3.13 -4.20
C LEU A 18 -14.62 -4.48 -4.51
N GLU A 19 -15.29 -5.33 -5.27
CA GLU A 19 -14.80 -6.65 -5.67
C GLU A 19 -13.61 -6.55 -6.62
N SER A 20 -13.65 -5.66 -7.62
CA SER A 20 -12.56 -5.53 -8.58
C SER A 20 -11.29 -4.99 -7.91
N THR A 21 -11.44 -4.05 -6.98
CA THR A 21 -10.30 -3.49 -6.22
C THR A 21 -9.76 -4.49 -5.21
N ALA A 22 -10.60 -5.32 -4.58
CA ALA A 22 -10.14 -6.41 -3.73
C ALA A 22 -9.32 -7.45 -4.49
N LEU A 23 -9.78 -7.86 -5.70
CA LEU A 23 -9.03 -8.78 -6.55
C LEU A 23 -7.69 -8.17 -6.98
N LYS A 24 -7.68 -6.92 -7.45
CA LYS A 24 -6.46 -6.23 -7.85
C LYS A 24 -5.50 -6.06 -6.69
N LEU A 25 -5.99 -5.77 -5.48
CA LEU A 25 -5.14 -5.66 -4.29
C LEU A 25 -4.40 -6.97 -3.98
N MET A 26 -5.05 -8.12 -4.17
CA MET A 26 -4.41 -9.43 -4.01
C MET A 26 -3.36 -9.70 -5.09
N GLU A 27 -3.61 -9.25 -6.31
CA GLU A 27 -2.66 -9.32 -7.43
C GLU A 27 -1.40 -8.50 -7.12
N GLU A 28 -1.53 -7.21 -6.82
CA GLU A 28 -0.40 -6.32 -6.49
C GLU A 28 0.40 -6.84 -5.29
N ALA A 29 -0.29 -7.35 -4.26
CA ALA A 29 0.38 -7.94 -3.10
C ALA A 29 1.17 -9.21 -3.47
N GLY A 30 0.66 -9.99 -4.42
CA GLY A 30 1.35 -11.15 -4.98
C GLY A 30 2.59 -10.77 -5.78
N GLU A 31 2.51 -9.72 -6.60
CA GLU A 31 3.64 -9.18 -7.38
C GLU A 31 4.74 -8.65 -6.45
N LEU A 32 4.37 -7.87 -5.43
CA LEU A 32 5.30 -7.43 -4.38
C LEU A 32 5.96 -8.63 -3.67
N ALA A 33 5.18 -9.65 -3.29
CA ALA A 33 5.70 -10.85 -2.65
C ALA A 33 6.66 -11.63 -3.58
N GLN A 34 6.38 -11.67 -4.88
CA GLN A 34 7.24 -12.30 -5.87
C GLN A 34 8.59 -11.58 -5.98
N VAL A 35 8.61 -10.24 -6.05
CA VAL A 35 9.84 -9.45 -6.10
C VAL A 35 10.68 -9.65 -4.84
N ILE A 36 10.05 -9.62 -3.65
CA ILE A 36 10.73 -9.90 -2.38
C ILE A 36 11.26 -11.35 -2.32
N GLY A 37 10.47 -12.31 -2.81
CA GLY A 37 10.81 -13.74 -2.81
C GLY A 37 12.02 -14.06 -3.71
N LYS A 38 12.08 -13.42 -4.89
CA LYS A 38 13.22 -13.46 -5.81
C LYS A 38 14.51 -12.98 -5.12
N TYR A 39 14.45 -11.88 -4.36
CA TYR A 39 15.62 -11.37 -3.61
C TYR A 39 16.10 -12.32 -2.51
N ARG A 40 15.16 -12.95 -1.77
CA ARG A 40 15.52 -13.86 -0.67
C ARG A 40 16.02 -15.23 -1.14
N GLY A 41 16.13 -15.48 -2.44
CA GLY A 41 16.49 -16.79 -3.00
C GLY A 41 15.46 -17.88 -2.69
N LEU A 42 14.23 -17.50 -2.31
CA LEU A 42 13.19 -18.44 -1.87
C LEU A 42 12.62 -19.28 -3.01
N SER A 43 12.91 -18.90 -4.27
CA SER A 43 12.46 -19.60 -5.47
C SER A 43 13.46 -20.63 -6.00
N GLY A 44 14.63 -20.82 -5.37
CA GLY A 44 15.68 -21.73 -5.87
C GLY A 44 16.36 -21.29 -7.18
N GLU A 45 15.92 -20.20 -7.79
CA GLU A 45 16.53 -19.57 -8.97
C GLU A 45 17.70 -18.67 -8.53
N THR A 46 18.84 -18.77 -9.24
CA THR A 46 19.96 -17.84 -9.04
C THR A 46 19.72 -16.57 -9.85
N ILE A 47 19.31 -15.50 -9.16
CA ILE A 47 18.98 -14.22 -9.79
C ILE A 47 20.16 -13.26 -9.60
N TYR A 48 20.85 -12.92 -10.68
CA TYR A 48 21.92 -11.91 -10.70
C TYR A 48 21.35 -10.55 -11.03
N TRP A 49 20.76 -9.89 -10.03
CA TRP A 49 20.33 -8.50 -10.12
C TRP A 49 21.14 -7.71 -9.09
N ASP A 50 21.55 -6.50 -9.44
CA ASP A 50 22.20 -5.61 -8.47
C ASP A 50 21.18 -5.15 -7.41
N GLU A 51 21.68 -4.88 -6.21
CA GLU A 51 20.86 -4.53 -5.05
C GLU A 51 20.00 -3.27 -5.27
N GLU A 52 20.52 -2.29 -6.01
CA GLU A 52 19.79 -1.05 -6.33
C GLU A 52 18.55 -1.34 -7.19
N THR A 53 18.70 -2.18 -8.22
CA THR A 53 17.56 -2.57 -9.06
C THR A 53 16.50 -3.30 -8.25
N ILE A 54 16.89 -4.17 -7.32
CA ILE A 54 15.93 -4.92 -6.49
C ILE A 54 15.09 -3.99 -5.63
N PHE A 55 15.73 -3.05 -4.91
CA PHE A 55 14.99 -2.11 -4.08
C PHE A 55 14.11 -1.16 -4.90
N ARG A 56 14.52 -0.82 -6.12
CA ARG A 56 13.69 -0.04 -7.05
C ARG A 56 12.43 -0.79 -7.45
N GLU A 57 12.53 -2.08 -7.79
CA GLU A 57 11.34 -2.89 -8.11
C GLU A 57 10.44 -3.07 -6.88
N ILE A 58 11.01 -3.33 -5.69
CA ILE A 58 10.21 -3.40 -4.45
C ILE A 58 9.44 -2.11 -4.20
N ALA A 59 10.10 -0.95 -4.37
CA ALA A 59 9.46 0.35 -4.17
C ALA A 59 8.32 0.59 -5.17
N ARG A 60 8.48 0.13 -6.42
CA ARG A 60 7.45 0.21 -7.46
C ARG A 60 6.23 -0.64 -7.08
N GLU A 61 6.43 -1.93 -6.83
CA GLU A 61 5.32 -2.83 -6.47
C GLU A 61 4.62 -2.39 -5.18
N LEU A 62 5.37 -1.83 -4.22
CA LEU A 62 4.79 -1.28 -3.00
C LEU A 62 3.87 -0.07 -3.27
N LEU A 63 4.22 0.77 -4.25
CA LEU A 63 3.37 1.89 -4.66
C LEU A 63 2.13 1.41 -5.40
N ASP A 64 2.21 0.33 -6.17
CA ASP A 64 1.05 -0.25 -6.87
C ASP A 64 0.04 -0.85 -5.87
N VAL A 65 0.53 -1.55 -4.83
CA VAL A 65 -0.28 -1.98 -3.68
C VAL A 65 -0.93 -0.78 -2.99
N ALA A 66 -0.16 0.28 -2.71
CA ALA A 66 -0.67 1.47 -2.03
C ALA A 66 -1.75 2.18 -2.86
N GLN A 67 -1.52 2.36 -4.16
CA GLN A 67 -2.47 2.98 -5.09
C GLN A 67 -3.77 2.19 -5.17
N THR A 68 -3.69 0.86 -5.21
CA THR A 68 -4.87 0.00 -5.27
C THR A 68 -5.68 0.07 -3.97
N ALA A 69 -5.01 0.09 -2.81
CA ALA A 69 -5.67 0.30 -1.52
C ALA A 69 -6.35 1.68 -1.43
N VAL A 70 -5.68 2.75 -1.87
CA VAL A 70 -6.28 4.10 -1.92
C VAL A 70 -7.46 4.16 -2.89
N THR A 71 -7.37 3.49 -4.04
CA THR A 71 -8.48 3.39 -5.00
C THR A 71 -9.69 2.70 -4.37
N MET A 72 -9.47 1.63 -3.60
CA MET A 72 -10.53 0.97 -2.83
C MET A 72 -11.13 1.90 -1.76
N MET A 73 -10.32 2.76 -1.11
CA MET A 73 -10.84 3.77 -0.16
C MET A 73 -11.75 4.78 -0.85
N PHE A 74 -11.40 5.26 -2.05
CA PHE A 74 -12.29 6.12 -2.85
C PHE A 74 -13.60 5.41 -3.20
N VAL A 75 -13.57 4.12 -3.54
CA VAL A 75 -14.79 3.32 -3.77
C VAL A 75 -15.66 3.28 -2.51
N MET A 76 -15.07 3.02 -1.34
CA MET A 76 -15.79 2.98 -0.06
C MET A 76 -16.44 4.33 0.28
N GLU A 77 -15.74 5.44 0.01
CA GLU A 77 -16.27 6.79 0.23
C GLU A 77 -17.41 7.12 -0.74
N GLU A 78 -17.18 6.94 -2.03
CA GLU A 78 -18.09 7.39 -3.09
C GLU A 78 -19.34 6.52 -3.24
N GLN A 79 -19.19 5.19 -3.12
CA GLN A 79 -20.29 4.25 -3.38
C GLN A 79 -20.98 3.79 -2.09
N PHE A 80 -20.28 3.81 -0.96
CA PHE A 80 -20.78 3.31 0.33
C PHE A 80 -20.89 4.38 1.41
N GLY A 81 -20.47 5.63 1.14
CA GLY A 81 -20.61 6.75 2.06
C GLY A 81 -19.72 6.65 3.30
N ILE A 82 -18.63 5.89 3.25
CA ILE A 82 -17.67 5.79 4.35
C ILE A 82 -16.86 7.08 4.46
N ASP A 83 -16.81 7.67 5.64
CA ASP A 83 -15.91 8.80 5.94
C ASP A 83 -14.48 8.29 6.16
N ILE A 84 -13.64 8.43 5.12
CA ILE A 84 -12.24 7.99 5.15
C ILE A 84 -11.41 8.86 6.09
N GLU A 85 -11.71 10.15 6.18
CA GLU A 85 -11.01 11.08 7.09
C GLU A 85 -11.25 10.71 8.56
N ALA A 86 -12.49 10.39 8.93
CA ALA A 86 -12.81 9.85 10.25
C ALA A 86 -12.11 8.51 10.51
N SER A 87 -12.14 7.60 9.52
CA SER A 87 -11.48 6.29 9.60
C SER A 87 -9.96 6.41 9.81
N LEU A 88 -9.31 7.40 9.17
CA LEU A 88 -7.89 7.70 9.35
C LEU A 88 -7.58 8.19 10.77
N LYS A 89 -8.39 9.09 11.33
CA LYS A 89 -8.23 9.58 12.72
C LYS A 89 -8.35 8.45 13.74
N GLU A 90 -9.32 7.56 13.55
CA GLU A 90 -9.47 6.36 14.38
C GLU A 90 -8.27 5.43 14.25
N HIS A 91 -7.76 5.25 13.02
CA HIS A 91 -6.57 4.45 12.77
C HIS A 91 -5.34 5.01 13.48
N TRP A 92 -5.07 6.31 13.40
CA TRP A 92 -3.96 6.94 14.12
C TRP A 92 -4.09 6.79 15.64
N SER A 93 -5.28 7.06 16.18
CA SER A 93 -5.56 6.89 17.61
C SER A 93 -5.28 5.45 18.07
N LYS A 94 -5.62 4.45 17.25
CA LYS A 94 -5.30 3.04 17.51
C LYS A 94 -3.79 2.80 17.51
N LEU A 95 -3.04 3.36 16.56
CA LEU A 95 -1.59 3.19 16.48
C LEU A 95 -0.87 3.85 17.66
N GLU A 96 -1.33 5.02 18.11
CA GLU A 96 -0.83 5.68 19.32
C GLU A 96 -1.05 4.81 20.57
N ARG A 97 -2.27 4.28 20.76
CA ARG A 97 -2.57 3.37 21.88
C ARG A 97 -1.71 2.11 21.88
N LYS A 98 -1.31 1.63 20.70
CA LYS A 98 -0.41 0.47 20.57
C LYS A 98 1.07 0.82 20.76
N GLY A 99 1.42 2.10 20.92
CA GLY A 99 2.79 2.58 21.02
C GLY A 99 3.55 2.54 19.69
N TYR A 100 2.87 2.37 18.56
CA TYR A 100 3.48 2.41 17.22
C TYR A 100 3.68 3.84 16.71
N LEU A 101 2.99 4.81 17.30
CA LEU A 101 3.18 6.25 17.07
C LEU A 101 3.44 6.95 18.41
N SER A 102 4.39 7.88 18.39
CA SER A 102 4.67 8.78 19.51
C SER A 102 4.66 10.22 18.99
N THR A 103 3.96 11.10 19.71
CA THR A 103 3.95 12.55 19.46
C THR A 103 5.24 13.23 19.90
N ARG A 104 6.14 12.54 20.62
CA ARG A 104 7.45 13.08 20.97
C ARG A 104 8.31 13.18 19.71
N SER A 105 8.57 14.40 19.28
CA SER A 105 9.65 14.72 18.36
C SER A 105 10.94 14.76 19.18
N GLU A 106 11.90 13.89 18.86
CA GLU A 106 13.32 14.15 19.14
C GLU A 106 13.89 15.06 18.06
#